data_AF-A0AAW8FX03-F1
#
_entry.id   AF-A0AAW8FX03-F1
#
_cell.length_a   1.000
_cell.length_b   1.000
_cell.length_c   1.000
_cell.angle_alpha   90.00
_cell.angle_beta   90.00
_cell.angle_gamma   90.00
#
_symmetry.space_group_name_H-M   'P 1'
#
loop_
_entity.id
_entity.type
_entity.pdbx_description
1 polymer ?
#
loop_
_entity_poly.entity_id
_entity_poly.type
_entity_poly.pdbx_seq_one_letter_code
_entity_poly.pdbx_strand_id
1 'polypeptide(L)'
;MAYDEWLSYDLNGNITHIDRYGLMDTNQAQMIDELDYDYTGNKLERVVDNSGNNLGYPIGGNTISYNLNGSMTSHPDKKIKTITYNYLNLPSNINMVQGGGLGKKGEGNNIDYKYRADGVKVEKTINYVNPYTTDYTYINYLDGFQYKRKYNKSNTAQNPYDSGYVL
;
A
#
# COMPACT_ATOMS: atom_id res chain seq x y z
N MET A 1 9.46 -22.43 17.66
CA MET A 1 10.05 -21.40 16.79
C MET A 1 9.30 -20.10 17.10
N ALA A 2 9.98 -18.94 17.11
CA ALA A 2 9.35 -17.66 17.46
C ALA A 2 8.38 -17.15 16.37
N TYR A 3 8.51 -17.70 15.17
CA TYR A 3 7.71 -17.39 13.99
C TYR A 3 6.97 -18.65 13.56
N ASP A 4 5.65 -18.52 13.39
CA ASP A 4 4.78 -19.58 12.88
C ASP A 4 3.59 -18.96 12.14
N GLU A 5 3.05 -19.69 11.18
CA GLU A 5 1.93 -19.22 10.35
C GLU A 5 1.02 -20.39 9.95
N TRP A 6 -0.29 -20.22 10.16
CA TRP A 6 -1.31 -21.17 9.74
C TRP A 6 -2.31 -20.50 8.83
N LEU A 7 -2.71 -21.18 7.75
CA LEU A 7 -3.66 -20.68 6.76
C LEU A 7 -4.79 -21.67 6.55
N SER A 8 -6.00 -21.15 6.43
CA SER A 8 -7.19 -21.89 5.98
C SER A 8 -7.68 -21.36 4.64
N TYR A 9 -8.35 -22.22 3.88
CA TYR A 9 -8.86 -21.89 2.55
C TYR A 9 -10.29 -22.38 2.35
N ASP A 10 -11.04 -21.71 1.48
CA ASP A 10 -12.30 -22.22 0.94
C ASP A 10 -12.05 -23.23 -0.20
N LEU A 11 -13.14 -23.83 -0.73
CA LEU A 11 -13.07 -24.79 -1.83
C LEU A 11 -12.59 -24.19 -3.17
N ASN A 12 -12.64 -22.85 -3.32
CA ASN A 12 -12.15 -22.14 -4.49
C ASN A 12 -10.67 -21.73 -4.35
N GLY A 13 -10.05 -22.01 -3.20
CA GLY A 13 -8.66 -21.68 -2.89
C GLY A 13 -8.45 -20.25 -2.40
N ASN A 14 -9.51 -19.52 -2.03
CA ASN A 14 -9.36 -18.24 -1.34
C ASN A 14 -8.93 -18.48 0.11
N ILE A 15 -7.98 -17.70 0.61
CA ILE A 15 -7.59 -17.75 2.03
C ILE A 15 -8.77 -17.27 2.87
N THR A 16 -9.23 -18.05 3.85
CA THR A 16 -10.33 -17.66 4.74
C THR A 16 -9.84 -17.17 6.09
N HIS A 17 -8.70 -17.67 6.54
CA HIS A 17 -8.14 -17.35 7.85
C HIS A 17 -6.61 -17.44 7.84
N ILE A 18 -5.94 -16.55 8.58
CA ILE A 18 -4.50 -16.64 8.88
C ILE A 18 -4.23 -16.35 10.35
N ASP A 19 -3.57 -17.27 11.03
CA ASP A 19 -2.89 -17.01 12.31
C ASP A 19 -1.42 -16.74 12.06
N ARG A 20 -0.87 -15.64 12.58
CA ARG A 20 0.58 -15.37 12.53
C ARG A 20 1.14 -15.10 13.90
N TYR A 21 2.27 -15.72 14.18
CA TYR A 21 3.06 -15.50 15.37
C TYR A 21 4.43 -14.93 14.99
N GLY A 22 4.95 -14.01 15.79
CA GLY A 22 6.26 -13.43 15.53
C GLY A 22 6.76 -12.50 16.62
N LEU A 23 7.78 -11.73 16.24
CA LEU A 23 8.27 -10.51 16.88
C LEU A 23 9.15 -10.63 18.14
N MET A 24 9.48 -11.82 18.65
CA MET A 24 10.60 -11.96 19.59
C MET A 24 11.26 -13.34 19.53
N ASP A 25 12.58 -13.40 19.36
CA ASP A 25 13.43 -14.57 19.71
C ASP A 25 13.56 -14.74 21.24
N THR A 26 12.51 -14.40 21.99
CA THR A 26 12.39 -14.76 23.41
C THR A 26 11.67 -16.10 23.53
N ASN A 27 11.56 -16.64 24.74
CA ASN A 27 11.07 -18.00 24.97
C ASN A 27 9.56 -18.20 24.68
N GLN A 28 8.82 -17.19 24.20
CA GLN A 28 7.39 -17.28 23.91
C GLN A 28 7.05 -16.60 22.58
N ALA A 29 6.43 -17.34 21.67
CA ALA A 29 5.88 -16.79 20.44
C ALA A 29 4.64 -15.93 20.77
N GLN A 30 4.56 -14.74 20.17
CA GLN A 30 3.43 -13.83 20.34
C GLN A 30 2.58 -13.84 19.08
N MET A 31 1.26 -14.00 19.23
CA MET A 31 0.31 -13.85 18.13
C MET A 31 0.28 -12.38 17.71
N ILE A 32 0.59 -12.12 16.45
CA ILE A 32 0.61 -10.78 15.86
C ILE A 32 -0.57 -10.55 14.92
N ASP A 33 -1.20 -11.62 14.43
CA ASP A 33 -2.39 -11.54 13.59
C ASP A 33 -3.29 -12.75 13.83
N GLU A 34 -4.60 -12.52 13.84
CA GLU A 34 -5.67 -13.51 13.77
C GLU A 34 -6.67 -12.99 12.73
N LEU A 35 -6.39 -13.25 11.45
CA LEU A 35 -7.03 -12.60 10.32
C LEU A 35 -8.18 -13.42 9.77
N ASP A 36 -9.39 -12.87 9.79
CA ASP A 36 -10.53 -13.39 9.05
C ASP A 36 -10.72 -12.65 7.73
N TYR A 37 -10.93 -13.41 6.65
CA TYR A 37 -11.11 -12.88 5.30
C TYR A 37 -12.52 -13.16 4.78
N ASP A 38 -13.25 -12.09 4.43
CA ASP A 38 -14.60 -12.17 3.86
C ASP A 38 -14.57 -11.98 2.35
N TYR A 39 -15.32 -12.80 1.59
CA TYR A 39 -15.37 -12.72 0.13
C TYR A 39 -16.78 -12.71 -0.45
N THR A 40 -16.94 -12.06 -1.60
CA THR A 40 -18.03 -12.29 -2.55
C THR A 40 -17.45 -12.95 -3.80
N GLY A 41 -17.69 -14.26 -3.97
CA GLY A 41 -16.97 -15.05 -4.98
C GLY A 41 -15.46 -15.06 -4.69
N ASN A 42 -14.63 -14.66 -5.66
CA ASN A 42 -13.17 -14.53 -5.46
C ASN A 42 -12.73 -13.08 -5.19
N LYS A 43 -13.67 -12.20 -4.83
CA LYS A 43 -13.42 -10.79 -4.53
C LYS A 43 -13.36 -10.61 -3.01
N LEU A 44 -12.18 -10.29 -2.50
CA LEU A 44 -11.97 -9.99 -1.08
C LEU A 44 -12.72 -8.71 -0.68
N GLU A 45 -13.69 -8.81 0.22
CA GLU A 45 -14.48 -7.68 0.67
C GLU A 45 -13.89 -6.98 1.89
N ARG A 46 -13.30 -7.76 2.80
CA ARG A 46 -12.87 -7.26 4.11
C ARG A 46 -11.87 -8.23 4.76
N VAL A 47 -10.98 -7.67 5.56
CA VAL A 47 -10.10 -8.43 6.46
C VAL A 47 -10.27 -7.87 7.87
N VAL A 48 -10.50 -8.72 8.86
CA VAL A 48 -10.59 -8.35 10.27
C VAL A 48 -9.44 -9.00 11.02
N ASP A 49 -8.72 -8.23 11.84
CA ASP A 49 -7.73 -8.79 12.76
C ASP A 49 -8.32 -8.84 14.18
N ASN A 50 -8.46 -10.04 14.72
CA ASN A 50 -9.02 -10.30 16.04
C ASN A 50 -7.95 -10.35 17.15
N SER A 51 -6.66 -10.34 16.79
CA SER A 51 -5.56 -10.46 17.76
C SER A 51 -5.45 -9.27 18.72
N GLY A 52 -6.00 -8.11 18.31
CA GLY A 52 -5.84 -6.84 19.02
C GLY A 52 -4.39 -6.32 19.02
N ASN A 53 -3.50 -6.93 18.25
CA ASN A 53 -2.08 -6.61 18.22
C ASN A 53 -1.75 -5.66 17.06
N ASN A 54 -1.40 -4.42 17.37
CA ASN A 54 -1.12 -3.40 16.37
C ASN A 54 0.22 -3.59 15.62
N LEU A 55 0.98 -4.63 15.94
CA LEU A 55 2.22 -4.97 15.26
C LEU A 55 1.98 -5.75 13.96
N GLY A 56 0.82 -6.39 13.82
CA GLY A 56 0.38 -7.09 12.62
C GLY A 56 -0.46 -6.21 11.69
N TYR A 57 -1.51 -6.80 11.12
CA TYR A 57 -2.54 -6.10 10.38
C TYR A 57 -3.25 -5.10 11.31
N PRO A 58 -3.71 -3.94 10.81
CA PRO A 58 -4.59 -3.10 11.63
C PRO A 58 -5.86 -3.88 12.00
N ILE A 59 -6.59 -3.49 13.05
CA ILE A 59 -7.89 -4.12 13.42
C ILE A 59 -8.78 -4.38 12.19
N GLY A 60 -8.72 -3.47 11.20
CA GLY A 60 -9.26 -3.73 9.88
C GLY A 60 -10.76 -3.53 9.84
N GLY A 61 -11.44 -4.44 9.14
CA GLY A 61 -12.89 -4.47 9.06
C GLY A 61 -13.49 -3.45 8.08
N ASN A 62 -12.67 -2.72 7.32
CA ASN A 62 -13.17 -1.77 6.34
C ASN A 62 -13.45 -2.46 4.99
N THR A 63 -14.56 -2.07 4.36
CA THR A 63 -14.93 -2.57 3.04
C THR A 63 -13.92 -2.16 1.97
N ILE A 64 -13.48 -3.13 1.19
CA ILE A 64 -12.67 -2.96 -0.01
C ILE A 64 -13.62 -2.75 -1.20
N SER A 65 -13.44 -1.64 -1.92
CA SER A 65 -14.29 -1.31 -3.07
C SER A 65 -13.69 -1.79 -4.38
N TYR A 66 -14.54 -2.02 -5.38
CA TYR A 66 -14.16 -2.48 -6.70
C TYR A 66 -14.96 -1.75 -7.78
N ASN A 67 -14.39 -1.62 -8.98
CA ASN A 67 -15.12 -1.17 -10.16
C ASN A 67 -15.87 -2.32 -10.85
N LEU A 68 -16.63 -1.99 -11.90
CA LEU A 68 -17.42 -2.96 -12.67
C LEU A 68 -16.56 -4.03 -13.38
N ASN A 69 -15.30 -3.71 -13.69
CA ASN A 69 -14.35 -4.66 -14.29
C ASN A 69 -13.73 -5.61 -13.25
N GLY A 70 -14.11 -5.49 -11.97
CA GLY A 70 -13.59 -6.32 -10.90
C GLY A 70 -12.24 -5.88 -10.34
N SER A 71 -11.73 -4.70 -10.73
CA SER A 71 -10.48 -4.14 -10.20
C SER A 71 -10.73 -3.37 -8.91
N MET A 72 -9.85 -3.54 -7.91
CA MET A 72 -9.95 -2.87 -6.60
C MET A 72 -9.83 -1.35 -6.74
N THR A 73 -10.78 -0.59 -6.19
CA THR A 73 -10.75 0.89 -6.24
C THR A 73 -10.38 1.53 -4.91
N SER A 74 -10.46 0.82 -3.79
CA SER A 74 -10.01 1.33 -2.48
C SER A 74 -9.67 0.19 -1.53
N HIS A 75 -8.79 0.47 -0.56
CA HIS A 75 -8.49 -0.45 0.54
C HIS A 75 -8.13 0.36 1.80
N PRO A 76 -9.13 0.73 2.61
CA PRO A 76 -8.92 1.68 3.71
C PRO A 76 -7.96 1.20 4.81
N ASP A 77 -7.91 -0.10 5.09
CA ASP A 77 -6.98 -0.70 6.06
C ASP A 77 -5.51 -0.45 5.68
N LYS A 78 -5.23 -0.43 4.37
CA LYS A 78 -3.91 -0.10 3.81
C LYS A 78 -3.74 1.38 3.50
N LYS A 79 -4.67 2.21 3.96
CA LYS A 79 -4.73 3.66 3.72
C LYS A 79 -4.85 4.03 2.23
N ILE A 80 -5.35 3.12 1.39
CA ILE A 80 -5.61 3.39 -0.02
C ILE A 80 -7.01 3.99 -0.15
N LYS A 81 -7.07 5.27 -0.50
CA LYS A 81 -8.32 6.02 -0.71
C LYS A 81 -8.94 5.66 -2.05
N THR A 82 -8.15 5.77 -3.11
CA THR A 82 -8.58 5.51 -4.48
C THR A 82 -7.47 4.87 -5.29
N ILE A 83 -7.86 3.98 -6.20
CA ILE A 83 -7.04 3.47 -7.29
C ILE A 83 -7.78 3.80 -8.58
N THR A 84 -7.11 4.49 -9.50
CA THR A 84 -7.61 4.69 -10.86
C THR A 84 -6.82 3.83 -11.83
N TYR A 85 -7.44 3.59 -12.99
CA TYR A 85 -6.97 2.63 -13.97
C TYR A 85 -6.86 3.29 -15.33
N ASN A 86 -5.90 2.86 -16.14
CA ASN A 86 -5.78 3.27 -17.53
C ASN A 86 -6.68 2.41 -18.46
N TYR A 87 -6.65 2.68 -19.76
CA TYR A 87 -7.42 1.95 -20.76
C TYR A 87 -7.10 0.45 -20.87
N LEU A 88 -5.95 0.00 -20.34
CA LEU A 88 -5.57 -1.43 -20.26
C LEU A 88 -6.03 -2.08 -18.95
N ASN A 89 -6.86 -1.39 -18.14
CA ASN A 89 -7.26 -1.80 -16.80
C ASN A 89 -6.06 -2.03 -15.85
N LEU A 90 -4.95 -1.32 -16.06
CA LEU A 90 -3.78 -1.33 -15.18
C LEU A 90 -3.83 -0.15 -14.19
N PRO A 91 -3.47 -0.32 -12.91
CA PRO A 91 -3.46 0.78 -11.94
C PRO A 91 -2.56 1.92 -12.40
N SER A 92 -3.11 3.11 -12.61
CA SER A 92 -2.38 4.29 -13.08
C SER A 92 -2.05 5.27 -11.96
N ASN A 93 -2.95 5.43 -10.99
CA ASN A 93 -2.76 6.34 -9.85
C ASN A 93 -3.36 5.74 -8.58
N ILE A 94 -2.64 5.85 -7.46
CA ILE A 94 -3.08 5.44 -6.13
C ILE A 94 -2.99 6.66 -5.21
N ASN A 95 -4.13 7.11 -4.70
CA ASN A 95 -4.18 8.15 -3.67
C ASN A 95 -4.27 7.50 -2.30
N MET A 96 -3.31 7.82 -1.43
CA MET A 96 -3.32 7.36 -0.06
C MET A 96 -3.96 8.39 0.87
N VAL A 97 -4.29 7.99 2.08
CA VAL A 97 -4.58 8.90 3.20
C VAL A 97 -3.49 8.79 4.26
N GLN A 98 -3.23 9.87 4.97
CA GLN A 98 -2.44 9.85 6.19
C GLN A 98 -3.21 10.45 7.36
N GLY A 99 -2.82 10.11 8.59
CA GLY A 99 -3.35 10.78 9.76
C GLY A 99 -2.93 12.24 9.73
N GLY A 100 -3.89 13.15 9.74
CA GLY A 100 -3.68 14.57 9.99
C GLY A 100 -3.69 14.86 11.49
N GLY A 101 -3.19 16.04 11.87
CA GLY A 101 -3.31 16.51 13.25
C GLY A 101 -4.77 16.55 13.71
N LEU A 102 -5.00 16.30 15.00
CA LEU A 102 -6.32 16.36 15.65
C LEU A 102 -7.37 15.36 15.08
N GLY A 103 -6.93 14.18 14.63
CA GLY A 103 -7.84 13.09 14.23
C GLY A 103 -8.50 13.25 12.86
N LYS A 104 -8.08 14.24 12.05
CA LYS A 104 -8.58 14.41 10.68
C LYS A 104 -7.79 13.54 9.71
N LYS A 105 -8.44 12.94 8.70
CA LYS A 105 -7.72 12.29 7.60
C LYS A 105 -7.17 13.37 6.66
N GLY A 106 -5.84 13.41 6.52
CA GLY A 106 -5.16 14.24 5.53
C GLY A 106 -4.92 13.48 4.23
N GLU A 107 -4.61 14.21 3.16
CA GLU A 107 -4.09 13.61 1.94
C GLU A 107 -2.76 12.91 2.26
N GLY A 108 -2.65 11.64 1.87
CA GLY A 108 -1.41 10.88 1.97
C GLY A 108 -0.68 10.88 0.64
N ASN A 109 0.46 10.20 0.62
CA ASN A 109 1.28 10.06 -0.59
C ASN A 109 0.46 9.63 -1.80
N ASN A 110 0.84 10.12 -2.97
CA ASN A 110 0.27 9.70 -4.23
C ASN A 110 1.29 8.81 -4.98
N ILE A 111 0.82 7.76 -5.64
CA ILE A 111 1.67 6.86 -6.43
C ILE A 111 1.15 6.81 -7.86
N ASP A 112 1.97 7.22 -8.81
CA ASP A 112 1.70 7.11 -10.24
C ASP A 112 2.46 5.96 -10.88
N TYR A 113 1.87 5.37 -11.91
CA TYR A 113 2.51 4.36 -12.75
C TYR A 113 2.39 4.71 -14.23
N LYS A 114 3.46 4.47 -14.98
CA LYS A 114 3.42 4.48 -16.45
C LYS A 114 3.73 3.12 -17.01
N TYR A 115 3.05 2.81 -18.10
CA TYR A 115 3.15 1.55 -18.79
C TYR A 115 3.37 1.82 -20.28
N ARG A 116 4.09 0.91 -20.92
CA ARG A 116 4.06 0.80 -22.38
C ARG A 116 2.68 0.31 -22.84
N ALA A 117 2.43 0.42 -24.14
CA ALA A 117 1.19 -0.06 -24.76
C ALA A 117 0.99 -1.58 -24.64
N ASP A 118 2.06 -2.35 -24.44
CA ASP A 118 2.01 -3.79 -24.17
C ASP A 118 1.78 -4.15 -22.70
N GLY A 119 1.54 -3.15 -21.84
CA GLY A 119 1.23 -3.33 -20.42
C GLY A 119 2.45 -3.45 -19.50
N VAL A 120 3.68 -3.39 -20.04
CA VAL A 120 4.89 -3.41 -19.20
C VAL A 120 5.03 -2.09 -18.44
N LYS A 121 5.15 -2.18 -17.11
CA LYS A 121 5.41 -1.03 -16.23
C LYS A 121 6.83 -0.52 -16.47
N VAL A 122 6.96 0.79 -16.74
CA VAL A 122 8.25 1.45 -17.02
C VAL A 122 8.60 2.53 -16.02
N GLU A 123 7.62 3.05 -15.29
CA GLU A 123 7.84 4.07 -14.27
C GLU A 123 6.89 3.90 -13.10
N LYS A 124 7.41 4.17 -11.91
CA LYS A 124 6.65 4.43 -10.68
C LYS A 124 7.15 5.75 -10.09
N THR A 125 6.22 6.64 -9.77
CA THR A 125 6.50 7.89 -9.05
C THR A 125 5.77 7.88 -7.73
N ILE A 126 6.47 8.14 -6.63
CA ILE A 126 5.85 8.33 -5.32
C ILE A 126 5.98 9.82 -5.00
N ASN A 127 4.86 10.54 -5.00
CA ASN A 127 4.76 11.92 -4.57
C ASN A 127 4.43 11.93 -3.08
N TYR A 128 5.35 12.44 -2.25
CA TYR A 128 5.14 12.48 -0.81
C TYR A 128 4.37 13.75 -0.44
N VAL A 129 3.31 13.59 0.35
CA VAL A 129 2.55 14.74 0.85
C VAL A 129 3.24 15.29 2.09
N ASN A 130 3.92 16.43 1.92
CA ASN A 130 4.59 17.18 2.99
C ASN A 130 4.28 18.68 2.83
N PRO A 131 3.86 19.40 3.88
CA PRO A 131 3.59 20.84 3.78
C PRO A 131 4.86 21.70 3.58
N TYR A 132 6.04 21.19 3.91
CA TYR A 132 7.29 21.95 3.93
C TYR A 132 8.20 21.67 2.73
N THR A 133 8.04 20.54 2.08
CA THR A 133 8.92 20.07 1.00
C THR A 133 8.11 19.50 -0.15
N THR A 134 8.64 19.62 -1.36
CA THR A 134 8.21 18.83 -2.50
C THR A 134 9.16 17.66 -2.65
N ASP A 135 8.73 16.50 -2.17
CA ASP A 135 9.52 15.28 -2.20
C ASP A 135 8.87 14.26 -3.13
N TYR A 136 9.66 13.68 -4.02
CA TYR A 136 9.20 12.54 -4.81
C TYR A 136 10.32 11.56 -5.11
N THR A 137 9.94 10.29 -5.27
CA THR A 137 10.83 9.21 -5.69
C THR A 137 10.38 8.72 -7.06
N TYR A 138 11.28 8.79 -8.04
CA TYR A 138 11.12 8.15 -9.34
C TYR A 138 11.81 6.79 -9.33
N ILE A 139 11.14 5.79 -9.89
CA ILE A 139 11.69 4.46 -10.14
C ILE A 139 11.40 4.12 -11.59
N ASN A 140 12.46 3.94 -12.40
CA ASN A 140 12.33 3.45 -13.76
C ASN A 140 12.65 1.95 -13.82
N TYR A 141 11.88 1.22 -14.61
CA TYR A 141 12.03 -0.21 -14.84
C TYR A 141 12.53 -0.42 -16.28
N LEU A 142 13.71 -1.04 -16.41
CA LEU A 142 14.31 -1.34 -17.71
C LEU A 142 14.96 -2.71 -17.64
N ASP A 143 14.48 -3.64 -18.46
CA ASP A 143 15.04 -4.99 -18.65
C ASP A 143 15.33 -5.76 -17.33
N GLY A 144 14.39 -5.66 -16.38
CA GLY A 144 14.48 -6.33 -15.08
C GLY A 144 15.24 -5.53 -14.00
N PHE A 145 15.92 -4.45 -14.36
CA PHE A 145 16.58 -3.55 -13.43
C PHE A 145 15.66 -2.41 -12.98
N GLN A 146 15.93 -1.89 -11.78
CA GLN A 146 15.20 -0.76 -11.20
C GLN A 146 16.17 0.38 -10.90
N TYR A 147 15.87 1.56 -11.43
CA TYR A 147 16.68 2.77 -11.23
C TYR A 147 15.90 3.75 -10.37
N LYS A 148 16.35 3.90 -9.12
CA LYS A 148 15.68 4.75 -8.13
C LYS A 148 16.39 6.08 -8.01
N ARG A 149 15.63 7.17 -8.03
CA ARG A 149 16.12 8.52 -7.80
C ARG A 149 15.17 9.28 -6.88
N LYS A 150 15.73 9.93 -5.88
CA LYS A 150 14.99 10.77 -4.93
C LYS A 150 15.23 12.23 -5.25
N TYR A 151 14.15 12.99 -5.11
CA TYR A 151 14.18 14.44 -5.20
C TYR A 151 13.53 15.00 -3.96
N ASN A 152 14.19 15.98 -3.38
CA ASN A 152 13.67 16.74 -2.26
C ASN A 152 13.92 18.21 -2.58
N LYS A 153 12.88 19.02 -2.53
CA LYS A 153 12.98 20.47 -2.71
C LYS A 153 12.31 21.16 -1.53
N SER A 154 13.07 21.96 -0.79
CA SER A 154 12.50 22.77 0.29
C SER A 154 11.62 23.88 -0.27
N ASN A 155 10.45 24.12 0.35
CA ASN A 155 9.54 25.19 -0.06
C ASN A 155 9.98 26.57 0.48
N THR A 156 11.22 26.74 0.92
CA THR A 156 11.72 28.04 1.38
C THR A 156 11.94 28.96 0.18
N ALA A 157 11.50 30.22 0.29
CA ALA A 157 11.61 31.24 -0.76
C ALA A 157 13.05 31.75 -1.00
N GLN A 158 14.08 30.89 -0.89
CA GLN A 158 15.47 31.26 -1.09
C GLN A 158 16.17 30.18 -1.92
N ASN A 159 16.55 30.58 -3.14
CA ASN A 159 17.46 29.94 -4.10
C ASN A 159 16.81 29.16 -5.28
N PRO A 160 16.74 29.77 -6.49
CA PRO A 160 16.27 29.10 -7.71
C PRO A 160 17.23 28.03 -8.26
N TYR A 161 18.38 27.77 -7.62
CA TYR A 161 19.38 26.79 -8.05
C TYR A 161 19.52 25.54 -7.17
N ASP A 162 18.59 25.28 -6.25
CA ASP A 162 18.62 24.04 -5.45
C ASP A 162 18.27 22.83 -6.35
N SER A 163 19.30 22.31 -7.03
CA SER A 163 19.22 21.10 -7.85
C SER A 163 19.28 19.89 -6.94
N GLY A 164 18.18 19.60 -6.25
CA GLY A 164 18.03 18.51 -5.28
C GLY A 164 18.15 17.10 -5.89
N TYR A 165 19.31 16.77 -6.44
CA TYR A 165 19.75 15.41 -6.68
C TYR A 165 20.60 14.97 -5.48
N VAL A 166 20.05 14.08 -4.66
CA VAL A 166 20.89 13.26 -3.76
C VAL A 166 21.01 11.91 -4.45
N LEU A 167 22.23 11.61 -4.94
CA LEU A 167 22.61 10.30 -5.48
C LEU A 167 22.52 9.24 -4.37
#